data_AF-A0A1F8PPM7-F1
#
_entry.id   AF-A0A1F8PPM7-F1
#
_cell.length_a   1.000
_cell.length_b   1.000
_cell.length_c   1.000
_cell.angle_alpha   90.00
_cell.angle_beta   90.00
_cell.angle_gamma   90.00
#
_symmetry.space_group_name_H-M   'P 1'
#
loop_
_entity.id
_entity.type
_entity.pdbx_description
1 polymer ?
#
loop_
_entity_poly.entity_id
_entity_poly.type
_entity_poly.pdbx_seq_one_letter_code
_entity_poly.pdbx_strand_id
1 'polypeptide(L)'
;MISLAEAEDGVAVEPDDFDSDPWLLNCRNGTLNLEAGLLQSHDRNDLLSKMAPVDFDANAVSDEWEKFLKVTFADDKEMIEFIQRALGYSITGSTSERALFFCHGGGSNGKTQLLEAVSYSIGKDIYAAETEPATFMLKQRFAQGNINEPLAKLRGINLVTATETEQSQRLAVGLLKRATGGESLWHEEKFEHGYMFKPRFTLWLSLESSTYLAFAIIIL
;
A
#
# COMPACT_ATOMS: atom_id res chain seq x y z
N MET A 1 12.25 33.85 10.02
CA MET A 1 11.81 33.05 11.19
C MET A 1 12.11 31.56 11.00
N ILE A 2 12.05 31.01 9.78
CA ILE A 2 12.47 29.62 9.47
C ILE A 2 14.01 29.47 9.45
N SER A 3 14.75 30.45 8.91
CA SER A 3 16.22 30.36 8.80
C SER A 3 17.01 30.42 10.11
N LEU A 4 16.37 30.80 11.23
CA LEU A 4 17.01 30.77 12.55
C LEU A 4 16.82 29.42 13.25
N ALA A 5 15.75 28.68 12.90
CA ALA A 5 15.49 27.36 13.45
C ALA A 5 16.38 26.28 12.82
N GLU A 6 16.87 26.48 11.59
CA GLU A 6 17.81 25.58 10.90
C GLU A 6 19.19 25.50 11.56
N ALA A 7 19.53 26.43 12.46
CA ALA A 7 20.85 26.55 13.08
C ALA A 7 20.87 26.17 14.59
N GLU A 8 19.75 25.70 15.16
CA GLU A 8 19.75 25.19 16.52
C GLU A 8 20.22 23.72 16.56
N ASP A 9 21.33 23.48 17.26
CA ASP A 9 21.80 22.14 17.61
C ASP A 9 20.70 21.39 18.37
N GLY A 10 20.06 20.42 17.71
CA GLY A 10 18.92 19.65 18.22
C GLY A 10 17.69 19.63 17.32
N VAL A 11 17.68 20.40 16.22
CA VAL A 11 16.57 20.46 15.24
C VAL A 11 17.04 19.94 13.87
N ALA A 12 17.55 18.71 13.81
CA ALA A 12 17.97 18.08 12.57
C ALA A 12 17.23 16.76 12.35
N VAL A 13 15.93 16.87 12.02
CA VAL A 13 15.15 15.74 11.49
C VAL A 13 14.72 16.13 10.08
N GLU A 14 15.15 15.37 9.09
CA GLU A 14 14.76 15.56 7.70
C GLU A 14 13.37 14.95 7.45
N PRO A 15 12.61 15.44 6.46
CA PRO A 15 11.31 14.86 6.12
C PRO A 15 11.32 13.36 5.85
N ASP A 16 12.46 12.81 5.37
CA ASP A 16 12.61 11.39 5.08
C ASP A 16 12.95 10.54 6.32
N ASP A 17 13.23 11.16 7.48
CA ASP A 17 13.40 10.45 8.75
C ASP A 17 12.03 10.03 9.34
N PHE A 18 10.95 10.72 8.97
CA PHE A 18 9.60 10.42 9.42
C PHE A 18 9.03 9.16 8.75
N ASP A 19 8.28 8.38 9.53
CA ASP A 19 7.69 7.10 9.13
C ASP A 19 8.72 6.14 8.52
N SER A 20 10.00 6.22 8.91
CA SER A 20 11.13 5.51 8.28
C SER A 20 11.20 4.03 8.61
N ASP A 21 10.66 3.58 9.75
CA ASP A 21 10.65 2.16 10.15
C ASP A 21 9.40 1.42 9.61
N PRO A 22 9.53 0.42 8.71
CA PRO A 22 8.40 -0.33 8.17
C PRO A 22 7.72 -1.26 9.19
N TRP A 23 8.36 -1.54 10.32
CA TRP A 23 7.84 -2.45 11.34
C TRP A 23 7.02 -1.74 12.41
N LEU A 24 6.88 -0.42 12.33
CA LEU A 24 6.07 0.37 13.25
C LEU A 24 4.80 0.84 12.54
N LEU A 25 3.64 0.48 13.09
CA LEU A 25 2.35 1.00 12.68
C LEU A 25 1.76 1.83 13.81
N ASN A 26 1.62 3.14 13.58
CA ASN A 26 1.04 4.02 14.57
C ASN A 26 -0.49 3.87 14.60
N CYS A 27 -1.07 3.47 15.73
CA CYS A 27 -2.51 3.32 15.96
C CYS A 27 -3.00 4.42 16.93
N ARG A 28 -4.31 4.54 17.17
CA ARG A 28 -4.84 5.55 18.11
C ARG A 28 -4.42 5.33 19.57
N ASN A 29 -4.17 4.08 19.95
CA ASN A 29 -3.88 3.68 21.33
C ASN A 29 -2.40 3.31 21.57
N GLY A 30 -1.51 3.52 20.59
CA GLY A 30 -0.09 3.23 20.71
C GLY A 30 0.59 2.94 19.38
N THR A 31 1.89 2.69 19.44
CA THR A 31 2.68 2.21 18.30
C THR A 31 2.69 0.68 18.32
N LEU A 32 2.18 0.04 17.26
CA LEU A 32 2.23 -1.40 17.09
C LEU A 32 3.55 -1.80 16.42
N ASN A 33 4.34 -2.61 17.09
CA ASN A 33 5.46 -3.31 16.48
C ASN A 33 4.92 -4.54 15.70
N LEU A 34 5.00 -4.49 14.37
CA LEU A 34 4.46 -5.51 13.46
C LEU A 34 5.27 -6.81 13.46
N GLU A 35 6.57 -6.76 13.82
CA GLU A 35 7.42 -7.95 13.92
C GLU A 35 7.09 -8.76 15.18
N ALA A 36 6.95 -8.08 16.31
CA ALA A 36 6.63 -8.71 17.60
C ALA A 36 5.13 -8.92 17.83
N GLY A 37 4.28 -8.18 17.11
CA GLY A 37 2.83 -8.13 17.35
C GLY A 37 2.45 -7.45 18.67
N LEU A 38 3.29 -6.52 19.15
CA LEU A 38 3.14 -5.90 20.48
C LEU A 38 2.83 -4.41 20.37
N LEU A 39 1.79 -3.98 21.08
CA LEU A 39 1.43 -2.57 21.22
C LEU A 39 2.27 -1.92 22.32
N GLN A 40 2.91 -0.81 21.97
CA GLN A 40 3.74 -0.02 22.86
C GLN A 40 3.12 1.38 23.01
N SER A 41 3.42 2.07 24.12
CA SER A 41 3.08 3.49 24.23
C SER A 41 3.80 4.29 23.16
N HIS A 42 3.16 5.34 22.64
CA HIS A 42 3.79 6.21 21.65
C HIS A 42 5.13 6.76 22.14
N ASP A 43 6.16 6.62 21.29
CA ASP A 43 7.44 7.29 21.48
C ASP A 43 7.64 8.32 20.37
N ARG A 44 8.05 9.53 20.74
CA ARG A 44 8.40 10.58 19.77
C ARG A 44 9.64 10.23 18.97
N ASN A 45 10.50 9.38 19.52
CA ASN A 45 11.69 8.89 18.84
C ASN A 45 11.36 7.93 17.69
N ASP A 46 10.14 7.40 17.63
CA ASP A 46 9.67 6.58 16.50
C ASP A 46 9.48 7.42 15.21
N LEU A 47 9.42 8.76 15.34
CA LEU A 47 9.23 9.71 14.24
C LEU A 47 8.03 9.37 13.33
N LEU A 48 6.94 8.86 13.90
CA LEU A 48 5.73 8.51 13.14
C LEU A 48 4.85 9.76 12.94
N SER A 49 4.65 10.13 11.68
CA SER A 49 3.81 11.27 11.28
C SER A 49 2.39 10.86 10.90
N LYS A 50 2.20 9.58 10.56
CA LYS A 50 0.91 8.97 10.20
C LYS A 50 0.27 8.27 11.39
N MET A 51 -1.04 8.07 11.35
CA MET A 51 -1.78 7.33 12.38
C MET A 51 -2.99 6.61 11.78
N ALA A 52 -3.08 5.30 12.00
CA ALA A 52 -4.23 4.49 11.63
C ALA A 52 -5.44 4.88 12.49
N PRO A 53 -6.66 4.92 11.93
CA PRO A 53 -7.84 5.45 12.61
C PRO A 53 -8.49 4.45 13.57
N VAL A 54 -7.74 3.48 14.09
CA VAL A 54 -8.23 2.36 14.89
C VAL A 54 -7.41 2.19 16.17
N ASP A 55 -8.04 1.64 17.21
CA ASP A 55 -7.33 1.11 18.37
C ASP A 55 -6.94 -0.35 18.07
N PHE A 56 -5.68 -0.70 18.32
CA PHE A 56 -5.23 -2.08 18.19
C PHE A 56 -5.69 -2.91 19.39
N ASP A 57 -6.31 -4.06 19.14
CA ASP A 57 -6.65 -5.08 20.12
C ASP A 57 -6.19 -6.45 19.59
N ALA A 58 -5.25 -7.07 20.30
CA ALA A 58 -4.69 -8.37 19.93
C ALA A 58 -5.72 -9.53 20.02
N ASN A 59 -6.84 -9.32 20.71
CA ASN A 59 -7.91 -10.30 20.86
C ASN A 59 -9.13 -9.97 19.99
N ALA A 60 -9.04 -8.96 19.12
CA ALA A 60 -10.13 -8.58 18.25
C ALA A 60 -10.55 -9.76 17.36
N VAL A 61 -11.85 -10.05 17.35
CA VAL A 61 -12.47 -11.07 16.50
C VAL A 61 -13.66 -10.46 15.77
N SER A 62 -13.90 -10.90 14.53
CA SER A 62 -15.09 -10.52 13.76
C SER A 62 -15.63 -11.74 13.03
N ASP A 63 -16.82 -12.18 13.45
CA ASP A 63 -17.52 -13.30 12.81
C ASP A 63 -17.89 -12.97 11.36
N GLU A 64 -18.19 -11.70 11.06
CA GLU A 64 -18.46 -11.21 9.71
C GLU A 64 -17.22 -11.30 8.82
N TRP A 65 -16.04 -10.93 9.33
CA TRP A 65 -14.78 -11.02 8.59
C TRP A 65 -14.42 -12.48 8.29
N GLU A 66 -14.48 -13.34 9.30
CA GLU A 66 -14.20 -14.77 9.17
C GLU A 66 -15.16 -15.43 8.17
N LYS A 67 -16.47 -15.11 8.27
CA LYS A 67 -17.47 -15.60 7.32
C LYS A 67 -17.22 -15.08 5.91
N PHE A 68 -16.88 -13.80 5.76
CA PHE A 68 -16.55 -13.20 4.48
C PHE A 68 -15.39 -13.93 3.81
N LEU A 69 -14.28 -14.16 4.52
CA LEU A 69 -13.14 -14.90 3.98
C LEU A 69 -13.54 -16.31 3.53
N LYS A 70 -14.26 -17.06 4.37
CA LYS A 70 -14.71 -18.42 4.01
C LYS A 70 -15.61 -18.43 2.78
N VAL A 71 -16.55 -17.48 2.67
CA VAL A 71 -17.45 -17.41 1.51
C VAL A 71 -16.68 -17.01 0.26
N THR A 72 -15.86 -15.96 0.32
CA THR A 72 -15.11 -15.43 -0.82
C THR A 72 -14.10 -16.43 -1.37
N PHE A 73 -13.47 -17.21 -0.50
CA PHE A 73 -12.43 -18.17 -0.87
C PHE A 73 -12.91 -19.62 -0.84
N ALA A 74 -14.22 -19.85 -0.81
CA ALA A 74 -14.82 -21.20 -0.80
C ALA A 74 -14.25 -22.12 0.31
N ASP A 75 -13.95 -21.54 1.47
CA ASP A 75 -13.33 -22.20 2.64
C ASP A 75 -11.96 -22.86 2.34
N ASP A 76 -11.29 -22.44 1.27
CA ASP A 76 -9.92 -22.82 0.97
C ASP A 76 -8.97 -22.18 1.98
N LYS A 77 -8.58 -22.96 2.98
CA LYS A 77 -7.74 -22.52 4.09
C LYS A 77 -6.36 -22.06 3.62
N GLU A 78 -5.76 -22.73 2.65
CA GLU A 78 -4.43 -22.36 2.15
C GLU A 78 -4.50 -21.00 1.46
N MET A 79 -5.53 -20.77 0.65
CA MET A 79 -5.76 -19.47 0.01
C MET A 79 -6.06 -18.37 1.05
N ILE A 80 -6.90 -18.65 2.05
CA ILE A 80 -7.22 -17.68 3.12
C ILE A 80 -5.97 -17.29 3.90
N GLU A 81 -5.17 -18.27 4.34
CA GLU A 81 -3.91 -18.02 5.07
C GLU A 81 -2.92 -17.24 4.20
N PHE A 82 -2.82 -17.60 2.92
CA PHE A 82 -1.98 -16.90 1.96
C PHE A 82 -2.39 -15.42 1.82
N ILE A 83 -3.68 -15.14 1.66
CA ILE A 83 -4.20 -13.78 1.51
C ILE A 83 -3.98 -12.96 2.76
N GLN A 84 -4.23 -13.52 3.95
CA GLN A 84 -3.97 -12.83 5.21
C GLN A 84 -2.48 -12.51 5.37
N ARG A 85 -1.57 -13.41 4.99
CA ARG A 85 -0.12 -13.16 4.98
C ARG A 85 0.27 -12.07 3.98
N ALA A 86 -0.30 -12.09 2.78
CA ALA A 86 -0.05 -11.09 1.75
C ALA A 86 -0.53 -9.69 2.20
N LEU A 87 -1.70 -9.61 2.83
CA LEU A 87 -2.22 -8.37 3.41
C LEU A 87 -1.34 -7.90 4.57
N GLY A 88 -0.96 -8.79 5.50
CA GLY A 88 -0.05 -8.48 6.60
C GLY A 88 1.30 -7.95 6.11
N TYR A 89 1.90 -8.59 5.09
CA TYR A 89 3.09 -8.08 4.41
C TYR A 89 2.86 -6.67 3.84
N SER A 90 1.72 -6.45 3.18
CA SER A 90 1.38 -5.15 2.60
C SER A 90 1.32 -4.03 3.65
N ILE A 91 0.85 -4.32 4.87
CA ILE A 91 0.73 -3.35 5.95
C ILE A 91 2.11 -2.83 6.41
N THR A 92 3.16 -3.63 6.32
CA THR A 92 4.53 -3.20 6.68
C THR A 92 5.10 -2.12 5.74
N GLY A 93 4.58 -2.04 4.52
CA GLY A 93 5.18 -1.22 3.47
C GLY A 93 6.59 -1.66 3.04
N SER A 94 7.00 -2.88 3.40
CA SER A 94 8.23 -3.46 2.89
C SER A 94 8.11 -3.76 1.39
N THR A 95 9.20 -3.53 0.65
CA THR A 95 9.36 -3.92 -0.75
C THR A 95 10.36 -5.07 -0.91
N SER A 96 10.75 -5.74 0.17
CA SER A 96 11.79 -6.79 0.18
C SER A 96 11.46 -7.98 -0.73
N GLU A 97 10.19 -8.37 -0.81
CA GLU A 97 9.74 -9.51 -1.62
C GLU A 97 9.56 -9.17 -3.10
N ARG A 98 9.65 -7.88 -3.47
CA ARG A 98 9.39 -7.39 -4.84
C ARG A 98 8.09 -7.95 -5.43
N ALA A 99 7.06 -8.01 -4.59
CA ALA A 99 5.82 -8.69 -4.88
C ALA A 99 4.77 -7.74 -5.48
N LEU A 100 4.01 -8.27 -6.42
CA LEU A 100 2.78 -7.72 -6.98
C LEU A 100 1.69 -8.77 -6.87
N PHE A 101 0.53 -8.40 -6.33
CA PHE A 101 -0.61 -9.31 -6.18
C PHE A 101 -1.68 -9.01 -7.23
N PHE A 102 -2.13 -10.05 -7.92
CA PHE A 102 -3.27 -9.97 -8.82
C PHE A 102 -4.49 -10.62 -8.20
N CYS A 103 -5.57 -9.87 -8.04
CA CYS A 103 -6.88 -10.41 -7.71
C CYS A 103 -7.59 -10.77 -9.03
N HIS A 104 -7.47 -12.00 -9.54
CA HIS A 104 -8.23 -12.43 -10.73
C HIS A 104 -9.46 -13.24 -10.33
N GLY A 105 -10.56 -13.15 -11.05
CA GLY A 105 -11.86 -13.74 -10.67
C GLY A 105 -13.02 -13.02 -11.35
N GLY A 106 -14.17 -13.70 -11.46
CA GLY A 106 -15.40 -13.06 -11.93
C GLY A 106 -15.77 -11.80 -11.13
N GLY A 107 -16.58 -10.91 -11.73
CA GLY A 107 -17.09 -9.72 -11.05
C GLY A 107 -17.94 -10.06 -9.82
N SER A 108 -17.98 -9.15 -8.84
CA SER A 108 -18.77 -9.28 -7.61
C SER A 108 -18.36 -10.42 -6.65
N ASN A 109 -17.08 -10.78 -6.62
CA ASN A 109 -16.54 -11.85 -5.75
C ASN A 109 -15.86 -11.35 -4.45
N GLY A 110 -16.17 -10.16 -3.95
CA GLY A 110 -15.61 -9.68 -2.67
C GLY A 110 -14.20 -9.07 -2.75
N LYS A 111 -13.55 -9.02 -3.93
CA LYS A 111 -12.17 -8.49 -4.09
C LYS A 111 -12.02 -7.06 -3.61
N THR A 112 -12.90 -6.19 -4.08
CA THR A 112 -12.92 -4.77 -3.71
C THR A 112 -13.23 -4.64 -2.23
N GLN A 113 -14.22 -5.39 -1.73
CA GLN A 113 -14.60 -5.37 -0.31
C GLN A 113 -13.44 -5.82 0.60
N LEU A 114 -12.67 -6.85 0.21
CA LEU A 114 -11.48 -7.31 0.93
C LEU A 114 -10.45 -6.19 1.06
N LEU A 115 -10.09 -5.57 -0.07
CA LEU A 115 -9.06 -4.53 -0.12
C LEU A 115 -9.52 -3.24 0.55
N GLU A 116 -10.79 -2.88 0.44
CA GLU A 116 -11.38 -1.73 1.13
C GLU A 116 -11.38 -1.93 2.64
N ALA A 117 -11.83 -3.10 3.14
CA ALA A 117 -11.86 -3.39 4.56
C ALA A 117 -10.47 -3.20 5.22
N VAL A 118 -9.43 -3.71 4.58
CA VAL A 118 -8.04 -3.54 5.05
C VAL A 118 -7.58 -2.09 4.89
N SER A 119 -7.89 -1.44 3.77
CA SER A 119 -7.53 -0.03 3.58
C SER A 119 -8.11 0.85 4.68
N TYR A 120 -9.37 0.63 5.06
CA TYR A 120 -10.01 1.37 6.14
C TYR A 120 -9.42 1.03 7.52
N SER A 121 -9.01 -0.21 7.77
CA SER A 121 -8.42 -0.59 9.07
C SER A 121 -7.05 0.04 9.31
N ILE A 122 -6.22 0.14 8.28
CA ILE A 122 -4.90 0.78 8.39
C ILE A 122 -4.93 2.28 8.11
N GLY A 123 -6.03 2.83 7.61
CA GLY A 123 -6.18 4.24 7.29
C GLY A 123 -6.11 4.51 5.81
N LYS A 124 -7.30 4.64 5.20
CA LYS A 124 -7.46 5.08 3.80
C LYS A 124 -6.93 6.51 3.67
N ASP A 125 -6.13 6.73 2.63
CA ASP A 125 -5.37 7.95 2.35
C ASP A 125 -4.28 8.29 3.37
N ILE A 126 -3.96 7.37 4.28
CA ILE A 126 -2.86 7.50 5.27
C ILE A 126 -1.79 6.43 5.04
N TYR A 127 -2.17 5.17 5.16
CA TYR A 127 -1.31 4.00 4.91
C TYR A 127 -1.80 3.17 3.71
N ALA A 128 -3.01 3.40 3.24
CA ALA A 128 -3.55 2.78 2.02
C ALA A 128 -4.00 3.84 1.02
N ALA A 129 -3.81 3.61 -0.27
CA ALA A 129 -4.30 4.49 -1.33
C ALA A 129 -4.83 3.70 -2.53
N GLU A 130 -5.81 4.27 -3.21
CA GLU A 130 -6.32 3.77 -4.47
C GLU A 130 -5.74 4.58 -5.63
N THR A 131 -5.41 3.91 -6.73
CA THR A 131 -4.92 4.55 -7.94
C THR A 131 -5.55 3.94 -9.19
N GLU A 132 -5.66 4.76 -10.24
CA GLU A 132 -6.14 4.29 -11.52
C GLU A 132 -5.18 3.23 -12.09
N PRO A 133 -5.67 2.11 -12.64
CA PRO A 133 -4.78 1.10 -13.20
C PRO A 133 -3.90 1.62 -14.33
N ALA A 134 -4.38 2.64 -15.07
CA ALA A 134 -3.63 3.33 -16.12
C ALA A 134 -2.26 3.84 -15.64
N THR A 135 -2.11 4.13 -14.34
CA THR A 135 -0.83 4.52 -13.71
C THR A 135 0.28 3.49 -13.97
N PHE A 136 -0.05 2.20 -14.02
CA PHE A 136 0.90 1.10 -14.20
C PHE A 136 0.80 0.43 -15.57
N MET A 137 0.11 1.05 -16.53
CA MET A 137 -0.05 0.55 -17.90
C MET A 137 0.83 1.31 -18.90
N LEU A 138 1.16 0.68 -20.02
CA LEU A 138 1.86 1.33 -21.12
C LEU A 138 0.96 2.40 -21.75
N LYS A 139 1.37 3.66 -21.64
CA LYS A 139 0.72 4.77 -22.35
C LYS A 139 0.85 4.56 -23.86
N GLN A 140 -0.26 4.66 -24.61
CA GLN A 140 -0.19 4.70 -26.07
C GLN A 140 0.57 5.97 -26.50
N ARG A 141 1.45 5.86 -27.52
CA ARG A 141 2.43 6.88 -27.95
C ARG A 141 1.88 8.29 -28.26
N PHE A 142 0.56 8.49 -28.26
CA PHE A 142 -0.10 9.75 -28.61
C PHE A 142 -0.60 10.58 -27.41
N ALA A 143 -0.53 10.06 -26.18
CA ALA A 143 -0.87 10.84 -24.98
C ALA A 143 0.37 11.58 -24.45
N GLN A 144 0.65 12.76 -25.04
CA GLN A 144 1.65 13.70 -24.51
C GLN A 144 1.15 14.30 -23.19
N GLY A 145 1.69 13.78 -22.10
CA GLY A 145 1.52 14.31 -20.74
C GLY A 145 2.43 13.55 -19.79
N ASN A 146 3.58 14.13 -19.49
CA ASN A 146 4.57 13.58 -18.55
C ASN A 146 4.15 13.75 -17.07
N ILE A 147 2.90 14.16 -16.82
CA ILE A 147 2.36 14.34 -15.49
C ILE A 147 2.03 12.95 -14.95
N ASN A 148 2.82 12.52 -13.96
CA ASN A 148 2.61 11.27 -13.23
C ASN A 148 1.90 11.55 -11.90
N GLU A 149 0.93 12.49 -11.88
CA GLU A 149 0.14 12.91 -10.70
C GLU A 149 -0.32 11.76 -9.81
N PRO A 150 -0.83 10.64 -10.37
CA PRO A 150 -1.25 9.52 -9.54
C PRO A 150 -0.11 8.86 -8.75
N LEU A 151 1.14 8.89 -9.22
CA LEU A 151 2.28 8.34 -8.51
C LEU A 151 2.71 9.20 -7.32
N ALA A 152 2.46 10.52 -7.33
CA ALA A 152 2.77 11.42 -6.21
C ALA A 152 2.12 10.95 -4.93
N LYS A 153 0.83 10.63 -5.06
CA LYS A 153 -0.07 10.24 -3.98
C LYS A 153 0.32 8.93 -3.32
N LEU A 154 1.24 8.17 -3.92
CA LEU A 154 1.71 6.89 -3.40
C LEU A 154 2.95 7.03 -2.50
N ARG A 155 3.50 8.24 -2.34
CA ARG A 155 4.61 8.47 -1.41
C ARG A 155 4.17 8.14 0.01
N GLY A 156 4.91 7.22 0.64
CA GLY A 156 4.67 6.85 2.03
C GLY A 156 3.41 6.01 2.27
N ILE A 157 2.79 5.50 1.21
CA ILE A 157 1.69 4.53 1.29
C ILE A 157 2.27 3.12 1.40
N ASN A 158 1.59 2.24 2.17
CA ASN A 158 1.98 0.85 2.40
C ASN A 158 1.16 -0.13 1.55
N LEU A 159 -0.13 0.16 1.34
CA LEU A 159 -1.03 -0.64 0.50
C LEU A 159 -1.56 0.19 -0.66
N VAL A 160 -1.25 -0.19 -1.90
CA VAL A 160 -1.82 0.45 -3.10
C VAL A 160 -2.75 -0.51 -3.79
N THR A 161 -3.97 -0.06 -4.04
CA THR A 161 -4.99 -0.80 -4.79
C THR A 161 -5.22 -0.14 -6.14
N ALA A 162 -5.38 -0.95 -7.17
CA ALA A 162 -5.78 -0.49 -8.49
C ALA A 162 -6.85 -1.44 -9.03
N THR A 163 -8.08 -0.94 -9.04
CA THR A 163 -9.29 -1.68 -9.42
C THR A 163 -9.74 -1.22 -10.81
N GLU A 164 -10.32 -2.12 -11.62
CA GLU A 164 -10.92 -1.84 -12.94
C GLU A 164 -9.94 -1.72 -14.13
N THR A 165 -9.09 -2.72 -14.35
CA THR A 165 -8.44 -2.81 -15.68
C THR A 165 -9.41 -3.36 -16.72
N GLU A 166 -9.66 -2.60 -17.78
CA GLU A 166 -10.18 -3.18 -19.03
C GLU A 166 -9.19 -4.23 -19.56
N GLN A 167 -9.71 -5.37 -20.03
CA GLN A 167 -8.95 -6.59 -20.42
C GLN A 167 -7.88 -6.42 -21.52
N SER A 168 -7.63 -5.21 -22.04
CA SER A 168 -6.82 -4.98 -23.23
C SER A 168 -5.52 -4.18 -23.01
N GLN A 169 -5.25 -3.69 -21.81
CA GLN A 169 -4.06 -2.87 -21.55
C GLN A 169 -2.84 -3.71 -21.13
N ARG A 170 -1.65 -3.31 -21.62
CA ARG A 170 -0.38 -3.97 -21.29
C ARG A 170 0.28 -3.28 -20.11
N LEU A 171 0.74 -4.06 -19.14
CA LEU A 171 1.49 -3.58 -17.99
C LEU A 171 2.81 -2.91 -18.40
N ALA A 172 3.12 -1.79 -17.76
CA ALA A 172 4.42 -1.12 -17.86
C ALA A 172 5.44 -1.84 -16.98
N VAL A 173 5.94 -3.00 -17.44
CA VAL A 173 6.83 -3.90 -16.66
C VAL A 173 8.03 -3.16 -16.03
N GLY A 174 8.63 -2.22 -16.75
CA GLY A 174 9.76 -1.43 -16.23
C GLY A 174 9.36 -0.53 -15.04
N LEU A 175 8.18 0.08 -15.08
CA LEU A 175 7.65 0.87 -13.98
C LEU A 175 7.28 -0.02 -12.79
N LEU A 176 6.64 -1.17 -13.04
CA LEU A 176 6.28 -2.13 -11.99
C LEU A 176 7.50 -2.68 -11.26
N LYS A 177 8.58 -3.02 -11.98
CA LYS A 177 9.85 -3.46 -11.37
C LYS A 177 10.43 -2.40 -10.45
N ARG A 178 10.41 -1.13 -10.87
CA ARG A 178 10.88 -0.02 -10.04
C ARG A 178 9.99 0.19 -8.81
N ALA A 179 8.67 0.17 -9.01
CA ALA A 179 7.68 0.38 -7.96
C ALA A 179 7.73 -0.73 -6.89
N THR A 180 7.74 -1.99 -7.31
CA THR A 180 7.82 -3.15 -6.41
C THR A 180 9.22 -3.40 -5.86
N GLY A 181 10.25 -2.96 -6.57
CA GLY A 181 11.66 -3.11 -6.17
C GLY A 181 12.16 -2.09 -5.16
N GLY A 182 11.34 -1.09 -4.79
CA GLY A 182 11.78 0.02 -3.93
C GLY A 182 12.77 0.97 -4.60
N GLU A 183 12.85 0.96 -5.94
CA GLU A 183 13.70 1.89 -6.68
C GLU A 183 13.02 3.26 -6.73
N SER A 184 13.81 4.33 -6.60
CA SER A 184 13.27 5.70 -6.60
C SER A 184 12.43 5.97 -7.86
N LEU A 185 11.20 6.45 -7.66
CA LEU A 185 10.30 6.87 -8.72
C LEU A 185 10.33 8.39 -8.85
N TRP A 186 10.40 8.88 -10.09
CA TRP A 186 10.28 10.31 -10.38
C TRP A 186 8.82 10.69 -10.45
N HIS A 187 8.46 11.78 -9.78
CA HIS A 187 7.15 12.36 -9.86
C HIS A 187 7.23 13.89 -10.02
N GLU A 188 6.23 14.47 -10.71
CA GLU A 188 6.05 15.91 -10.92
C GLU A 188 4.56 16.25 -10.89
N GLU A 189 4.15 17.13 -9.96
CA GLU A 189 2.80 17.69 -9.91
C GLU A 189 2.74 18.94 -10.79
N LYS A 190 1.55 19.27 -11.26
CA LYS A 190 1.37 20.45 -12.11
C LYS A 190 1.72 21.71 -11.32
N PHE A 191 2.68 22.48 -11.82
CA PHE A 191 3.19 23.72 -11.21
C PHE A 191 4.11 23.54 -10.01
N GLU A 192 4.58 22.32 -9.72
CA GLU A 192 5.56 22.07 -8.66
C GLU A 192 6.91 21.57 -9.20
N HIS A 193 7.95 21.67 -8.38
CA HIS A 193 9.23 21.04 -8.69
C HIS A 193 9.13 19.54 -8.43
N GLY A 194 9.32 18.74 -9.48
CA GLY A 194 9.36 17.29 -9.35
C GLY A 194 10.46 16.80 -8.40
N TYR A 195 10.20 15.69 -7.73
CA TYR A 195 11.12 15.05 -6.81
C TYR A 195 11.08 13.53 -6.94
N MET A 196 12.09 12.88 -6.38
CA MET A 196 12.21 11.42 -6.32
C MET A 196 11.75 10.92 -4.97
N PHE A 197 11.00 9.82 -4.94
CA PHE A 197 10.71 9.11 -3.68
C PHE A 197 10.93 7.61 -3.85
N LYS A 198 11.26 6.93 -2.75
CA LYS A 198 11.32 5.46 -2.73
C LYS A 198 9.93 4.90 -2.40
N PRO A 199 9.37 4.01 -3.25
CA PRO A 199 8.14 3.31 -2.95
C PRO A 199 8.26 2.51 -1.66
N ARG A 200 7.17 2.50 -0.89
CA ARG A 200 7.01 1.68 0.32
C ARG A 200 5.71 0.92 0.29
N PHE A 201 5.17 0.66 -0.90
CA PHE A 201 3.88 0.00 -1.03
C PHE A 201 3.98 -1.38 -1.65
N THR A 202 3.05 -2.23 -1.25
CA THR A 202 2.66 -3.41 -2.02
C THR A 202 1.48 -3.06 -2.93
N LEU A 203 1.59 -3.41 -4.22
CA LEU A 203 0.54 -3.15 -5.21
C LEU A 203 -0.39 -4.36 -5.35
N TRP A 204 -1.70 -4.11 -5.34
CA TRP A 204 -2.77 -5.07 -5.60
C TRP A 204 -3.56 -4.62 -6.83
N LEU A 205 -3.53 -5.44 -7.89
CA LEU A 205 -4.26 -5.21 -9.13
C LEU A 205 -5.49 -6.13 -9.19
N SER A 206 -6.67 -5.53 -9.26
CA SER A 206 -7.91 -6.28 -9.46
C SER A 206 -8.26 -6.32 -10.95
N LEU A 207 -8.24 -7.52 -11.53
CA LEU A 207 -8.54 -7.75 -12.94
C LEU A 207 -9.88 -8.48 -13.06
N GLU A 208 -10.77 -7.97 -13.91
CA GLU A 208 -11.98 -8.71 -14.29
C GLU A 208 -11.60 -9.75 -15.36
N SER A 209 -11.64 -11.03 -14.99
CA SER A 209 -11.52 -12.13 -15.95
C SER A 209 -12.63 -13.15 -15.74
N SER A 210 -13.09 -13.79 -16.81
CA SER A 210 -14.19 -14.76 -16.80
C SER A 210 -13.86 -16.10 -16.12
N THR A 211 -12.72 -16.19 -15.42
CA THR A 211 -12.22 -17.41 -14.78
C THR A 211 -12.21 -17.23 -13.26
N TYR A 212 -12.27 -18.33 -12.49
CA TYR A 212 -12.37 -18.38 -11.02
C TYR A 212 -11.46 -17.40 -10.25
N LEU A 213 -11.86 -17.09 -9.00
CA LEU A 213 -11.03 -16.30 -8.10
C LEU A 213 -9.70 -17.02 -7.86
N ALA A 214 -8.59 -16.47 -8.32
CA ALA A 214 -7.30 -16.88 -7.81
C ALA A 214 -6.34 -15.69 -7.76
N PHE A 215 -5.22 -15.92 -7.08
CA PHE A 215 -4.23 -14.92 -6.81
C PHE A 215 -2.92 -15.39 -7.40
N ALA A 216 -2.33 -14.54 -8.24
CA ALA A 216 -1.00 -14.76 -8.77
C ALA A 216 -0.06 -13.76 -8.10
N ILE A 217 1.03 -14.26 -7.54
CA ILE A 217 2.19 -13.45 -7.19
C ILE A 217 3.08 -13.39 -8.41
N ILE A 218 3.43 -12.18 -8.83
CA ILE A 218 4.61 -12.00 -9.67
C ILE A 218 5.70 -11.42 -8.77
N ILE A 219 6.72 -12.23 -8.49
CA ILE A 219 7.99 -11.74 -7.96
C ILE A 219 8.78 -11.24 -9.18
N LEU A 220 9.04 -9.93 -9.23
CA LEU A 220 9.56 -9.24 -10.41
C LEU A 220 11.09 -9.14 -10.48
#